data_AF-A0A7W1U8Y2-F1
#
_entry.id   AF-A0A7W1U8Y2-F1
#
_cell.length_a   1.000
_cell.length_b   1.000
_cell.length_c   1.000
_cell.angle_alpha   90.00
_cell.angle_beta   90.00
_cell.angle_gamma   90.00
#
_symmetry.space_group_name_H-M   'P 1'
#
loop_
_entity.id
_entity.type
_entity.pdbx_description
1 polymer ?
#
loop_
_entity_poly.entity_id
_entity_poly.type
_entity_poly.pdbx_seq_one_letter_code
_entity_poly.pdbx_strand_id
1 'polypeptide(L)'
;MRCSFGWDDYEPKHGQYDFDWLKQFVALANSYGIKLRPYVGYTAPWAGVHGSDGIYWNDRPENENDSYNFVYHLASALKAYPNVLSMSSTMRRMTHSGGKGMPNNMVRL
;
A
#
# COMPACT_ATOMS: atom_id res chain seq x y z
N MET A 1 -1.94 -15.95 1.37
CA MET A 1 -1.22 -15.15 2.40
C MET A 1 -1.62 -13.69 2.26
N ARG A 2 -1.76 -12.98 3.39
CA ARG A 2 -1.88 -11.51 3.41
C ARG A 2 -0.53 -10.95 3.82
N CYS A 3 0.00 -10.03 3.02
CA CYS A 3 1.29 -9.37 3.26
C CYS A 3 1.02 -7.88 3.43
N SER A 4 1.52 -7.30 4.51
CA SER A 4 1.47 -5.86 4.74
C SER A 4 2.76 -5.25 4.24
N PHE A 5 2.67 -4.09 3.58
CA PHE A 5 3.84 -3.31 3.18
C PHE A 5 3.59 -1.82 3.45
N GLY A 6 4.66 -1.08 3.69
CA GLY A 6 4.63 0.37 3.79
C GLY A 6 4.58 1.02 2.41
N TRP A 7 4.00 2.23 2.34
CA TRP A 7 4.14 3.07 1.15
C TRP A 7 5.61 3.50 0.99
N ASP A 8 6.26 3.88 2.09
CA ASP A 8 7.66 4.29 2.15
C ASP A 8 8.66 3.26 1.61
N ASP A 9 8.37 1.96 1.76
CA ASP A 9 9.20 0.87 1.22
C ASP A 9 9.36 0.93 -0.30
N TYR A 10 8.36 1.48 -1.00
CA TYR A 10 8.26 1.42 -2.46
C TYR A 10 8.10 2.77 -3.15
N GLU A 11 7.88 3.84 -2.39
CA GLU A 11 8.00 5.22 -2.84
C GLU A 11 8.70 6.05 -1.75
N PRO A 12 10.02 5.91 -1.58
CA PRO A 12 10.77 6.62 -0.53
C PRO A 12 10.73 8.15 -0.68
N LYS A 13 10.47 8.65 -1.89
CA LYS A 13 10.25 10.07 -2.20
C LYS A 13 9.16 10.19 -3.24
N HIS A 14 8.42 11.31 -3.23
CA HIS A 14 7.35 11.57 -4.20
C HIS A 14 7.78 11.30 -5.64
N GLY A 15 7.04 10.42 -6.32
CA GLY A 15 7.27 10.00 -7.70
C GLY A 15 8.44 9.04 -7.93
N GLN A 16 9.18 8.65 -6.88
CA GLN A 16 10.33 7.74 -6.98
C GLN A 16 9.94 6.34 -6.53
N TYR A 17 9.53 5.51 -7.49
CA TYR A 17 9.09 4.14 -7.21
C TYR A 17 10.22 3.11 -7.30
N ASP A 18 10.32 2.23 -6.32
CA ASP A 18 11.14 1.02 -6.38
C ASP A 18 10.26 -0.20 -6.03
N PHE A 19 10.06 -1.10 -6.98
CA PHE A 19 9.27 -2.32 -6.80
C PHE A 19 10.08 -3.60 -7.03
N ASP A 20 11.40 -3.52 -7.15
CA ASP A 20 12.20 -4.64 -7.66
C ASP A 20 12.19 -5.81 -6.68
N TRP A 21 12.38 -5.53 -5.39
CA TRP A 21 12.28 -6.55 -4.35
C TRP A 21 10.88 -7.18 -4.30
N LEU A 22 9.82 -6.36 -4.39
CA LEU A 22 8.44 -6.84 -4.34
C LEU A 22 8.13 -7.77 -5.52
N LYS A 23 8.58 -7.41 -6.72
CA LYS A 23 8.45 -8.24 -7.92
C LYS A 23 9.16 -9.58 -7.76
N GLN A 24 10.38 -9.58 -7.22
CA GLN A 24 11.12 -10.82 -6.92
C GLN A 24 10.39 -11.69 -5.91
N PHE A 25 9.88 -11.09 -4.83
CA PHE A 25 9.10 -11.79 -3.81
C PHE A 25 7.83 -12.43 -4.39
N VAL A 26 7.06 -11.67 -5.19
CA VAL A 26 5.82 -12.16 -5.80
C VAL A 26 6.10 -13.28 -6.81
N ALA A 27 7.17 -13.13 -7.60
CA ALA A 27 7.62 -14.16 -8.55
C ALA A 27 8.01 -15.46 -7.82
N LEU A 28 8.74 -15.34 -6.71
CA LEU A 28 9.11 -16.49 -5.88
C LEU A 28 7.87 -17.14 -5.26
N ALA A 29 6.95 -16.35 -4.68
CA ALA A 29 5.70 -16.88 -4.16
C ALA A 29 4.90 -17.62 -5.25
N ASN A 30 4.91 -17.11 -6.48
CA ASN A 30 4.26 -17.75 -7.62
C ASN A 30 4.89 -19.12 -7.95
N SER A 31 6.21 -19.25 -7.91
CA SER A 31 6.88 -20.55 -8.17
C SER A 31 6.54 -21.63 -7.14
N TYR A 32 6.12 -21.23 -5.93
CA TYR A 32 5.62 -22.14 -4.89
C TYR A 32 4.07 -22.27 -4.88
N GLY A 33 3.36 -21.68 -5.83
CA GLY A 33 1.90 -21.72 -5.89
C GLY A 33 1.20 -20.94 -4.77
N ILE A 34 1.91 -20.01 -4.11
CA ILE A 34 1.38 -19.21 -3.02
C ILE A 34 0.58 -18.03 -3.57
N LYS A 35 -0.71 -17.98 -3.20
CA LYS A 35 -1.61 -16.87 -3.54
C LYS A 35 -1.44 -15.70 -2.56
N LEU A 36 -1.24 -14.51 -3.10
CA LEU A 36 -1.01 -13.28 -2.35
C LEU A 36 -2.21 -12.34 -2.40
N ARG A 37 -2.41 -11.63 -1.29
CA ARG A 37 -3.36 -10.52 -1.17
C ARG A 37 -2.66 -9.36 -0.47
N PRO A 38 -1.90 -8.53 -1.21
CA PRO A 38 -1.19 -7.40 -0.65
C PRO A 38 -2.12 -6.41 0.06
N TYR A 39 -1.59 -5.80 1.11
CA TYR A 39 -2.26 -4.81 1.93
C TYR A 39 -1.31 -3.65 2.19
N VAL A 40 -1.77 -2.44 1.91
CA VAL A 40 -1.03 -1.21 2.22
C VAL A 40 -1.73 -0.49 3.36
N GLY A 41 -0.99 -0.27 4.44
CA GLY A 41 -1.54 0.27 5.67
C GLY A 41 -0.64 1.27 6.39
N TYR A 42 0.37 1.83 5.73
CA TYR A 42 1.26 2.84 6.30
C TYR A 42 1.54 3.92 5.26
N THR A 43 1.37 5.18 5.64
CA THR A 43 1.62 6.34 4.77
C THR A 43 3.11 6.68 4.79
N ALA A 44 3.67 7.04 3.63
CA ALA A 44 5.06 7.47 3.55
C ALA A 44 5.26 8.80 4.29
N PRO A 45 6.41 9.02 4.97
CA PRO A 45 6.65 10.26 5.70
C PRO A 45 6.43 11.52 4.86
N TRP A 46 6.84 11.52 3.59
CA TRP A 46 6.69 12.69 2.71
C TRP A 46 5.24 12.97 2.29
N ALA A 47 4.33 12.00 2.45
CA ALA A 47 2.95 12.05 2.00
C ALA A 47 1.94 12.25 3.14
N GLY A 48 2.39 12.21 4.40
CA GLY A 48 1.55 12.24 5.59
C GLY A 48 1.23 13.66 6.07
N VAL A 49 0.09 13.84 6.72
CA VAL A 49 -0.34 15.13 7.33
C VAL A 49 0.54 15.53 8.52
N HIS A 50 1.47 14.67 8.96
CA HIS A 50 2.32 14.86 10.14
C HIS A 50 1.49 15.18 11.39
N GLY A 51 0.97 14.12 12.02
CA GLY A 51 0.20 14.21 13.26
C GLY A 51 0.99 14.82 14.42
N SER A 52 0.28 15.22 15.48
CA SER A 52 0.87 15.87 16.66
C SER A 52 1.60 14.90 17.61
N ASP A 53 1.53 13.59 17.37
CA ASP A 53 2.21 12.56 18.16
C ASP A 53 3.63 12.24 17.66
N GLY A 54 4.04 12.81 16.52
CA GLY A 54 5.35 12.59 15.92
C GLY A 54 5.54 11.20 15.30
N ILE A 55 4.46 10.44 15.11
CA ILE A 55 4.46 9.10 14.56
C ILE A 55 3.88 9.14 13.16
N TYR A 56 4.69 8.87 12.13
CA TYR A 56 4.26 9.04 10.73
C TYR A 56 3.48 7.84 10.16
N TRP A 57 3.69 6.64 10.69
CA TRP A 57 3.17 5.41 10.06
C TRP A 57 1.63 5.31 10.13
N ASN A 58 1.00 5.97 11.11
CA ASN A 58 -0.44 6.08 11.29
C ASN A 58 -1.01 7.41 10.75
N ASP A 59 -0.19 8.25 10.14
CA ASP A 59 -0.68 9.46 9.50
C ASP A 59 -1.49 9.11 8.26
N ARG A 60 -2.56 9.87 8.04
CA ARG A 60 -3.29 9.80 6.78
C ARG A 60 -2.49 10.50 5.67
N PRO A 61 -2.71 10.11 4.41
CA PRO A 61 -2.25 10.90 3.28
C PRO A 61 -2.78 12.33 3.37
N GLU A 62 -1.89 13.31 3.18
CA GLU A 62 -2.26 14.73 3.06
C GLU A 62 -3.03 14.98 1.77
N ASN A 63 -2.62 14.29 0.70
CA ASN A 63 -3.21 14.40 -0.61
C ASN A 63 -3.77 13.04 -1.06
N GLU A 64 -5.07 13.01 -1.33
CA GLU A 64 -5.74 11.80 -1.82
C GLU A 64 -5.22 11.34 -3.19
N ASN A 65 -4.79 12.27 -4.03
CA ASN A 65 -4.25 11.96 -5.36
C ASN A 65 -2.92 11.21 -5.25
N ASP A 66 -2.06 11.58 -4.32
CA ASP A 66 -0.78 10.88 -4.11
C ASP A 66 -1.03 9.44 -3.63
N SER A 67 -2.00 9.25 -2.71
CA SER A 67 -2.40 7.90 -2.28
C SER A 67 -2.99 7.07 -3.42
N TYR A 68 -3.80 7.70 -4.27
CA TYR A 68 -4.34 7.05 -5.46
C TYR A 68 -3.23 6.64 -6.43
N ASN A 69 -2.30 7.55 -6.74
CA ASN A 69 -1.19 7.31 -7.66
C ASN A 69 -0.32 6.16 -7.18
N PHE A 70 0.04 6.14 -5.89
CA PHE A 70 0.82 5.04 -5.33
C PHE A 70 0.11 3.70 -5.50
N VAL A 71 -1.17 3.62 -5.11
CA VAL A 71 -1.96 2.38 -5.26
C VAL A 71 -2.07 1.96 -6.73
N TYR A 72 -2.20 2.92 -7.65
CA TYR A 72 -2.24 2.66 -9.09
C TYR A 72 -0.90 2.12 -9.62
N HIS A 73 0.23 2.74 -9.25
CA HIS A 73 1.57 2.29 -9.67
C HIS A 73 1.91 0.92 -9.08
N LEU A 74 1.59 0.68 -7.82
CA LEU A 74 1.73 -0.62 -7.17
C LEU A 74 0.89 -1.71 -7.86
N ALA A 75 -0.40 -1.43 -8.12
CA ALA A 75 -1.28 -2.35 -8.85
C ALA A 75 -0.73 -2.67 -10.24
N SER A 76 -0.26 -1.64 -10.95
CA SER A 76 0.31 -1.78 -12.29
C SER A 76 1.58 -2.62 -12.29
N ALA A 77 2.45 -2.44 -11.29
CA ALA A 77 3.67 -3.24 -11.11
C ALA A 77 3.39 -4.72 -10.85
N LEU A 78 2.25 -5.03 -10.21
CA LEU A 78 1.85 -6.40 -9.85
C LEU A 78 0.94 -7.09 -10.86
N LYS A 79 0.43 -6.37 -11.86
CA LYS A 79 -0.55 -6.89 -12.84
C LYS A 79 -0.09 -8.14 -13.59
N ALA A 80 1.21 -8.30 -13.81
CA ALA A 80 1.77 -9.44 -14.53
C ALA A 80 1.76 -10.77 -13.73
N TYR A 81 1.41 -10.73 -12.43
CA TYR A 81 1.55 -11.87 -11.53
C TYR A 81 0.18 -12.48 -11.18
N PRO A 82 -0.20 -13.63 -11.76
CA PRO A 82 -1.53 -14.21 -11.60
C PRO A 82 -1.81 -14.74 -10.17
N ASN A 83 -0.77 -14.92 -9.35
CA ASN A 83 -0.92 -15.30 -7.95
C ASN A 83 -1.31 -14.12 -7.04
N VAL A 84 -1.33 -12.89 -7.53
CA VAL A 84 -1.84 -11.71 -6.81
C VAL A 84 -3.33 -11.57 -7.08
N LEU A 85 -4.17 -11.91 -6.11
CA LEU A 85 -5.62 -12.04 -6.35
C LEU A 85 -6.41 -10.74 -6.15
N SER A 86 -5.93 -9.88 -5.26
CA SER A 86 -6.62 -8.67 -4.83
C SER A 86 -5.67 -7.82 -4.00
N MET A 87 -5.85 -6.51 -4.04
CA MET A 87 -5.14 -5.57 -3.16
C MET A 87 -6.13 -4.76 -2.32
N SER A 88 -5.72 -4.40 -1.11
CA SER A 88 -6.50 -3.57 -0.19
C SER A 88 -5.64 -2.45 0.41
N SER A 89 -6.23 -1.28 0.65
CA SER A 89 -5.58 -0.15 1.31
C SER A 89 -6.48 0.42 2.40
N THR A 90 -5.89 0.77 3.55
CA THR A 90 -6.56 1.45 4.67
C THR A 90 -6.07 2.87 4.89
N MET A 91 -5.17 3.39 4.04
CA MET A 91 -4.61 4.74 4.18
C MET A 91 -5.70 5.82 4.22
N ARG A 92 -6.82 5.61 3.51
CA ARG A 92 -8.00 6.48 3.56
C ARG A 92 -8.78 6.47 4.88
N ARG A 93 -8.48 5.56 5.81
CA ARG A 93 -9.22 5.31 7.06
C ARG A 93 -8.46 5.75 8.31
N MET A 94 -7.26 6.30 8.16
CA MET A 94 -6.46 6.78 9.29
C MET A 94 -6.97 8.16 9.72
N THR A 95 -7.50 8.27 10.93
CA THR A 95 -7.82 9.54 11.58
C THR A 95 -7.46 9.42 13.05
N HIS A 96 -6.77 10.41 13.62
CA HIS A 96 -6.62 10.60 15.07
C HIS A 96 -7.99 10.90 15.71
N SER A 97 -8.82 9.87 15.86
CA SER A 97 -9.86 9.72 16.88
C SER A 97 -10.75 8.54 16.50
N GLY A 98 -11.07 7.69 17.48
CA GLY A 98 -11.88 6.50 17.30
C GLY A 98 -13.26 6.82 16.71
N GLY A 99 -13.67 6.08 15.68
CA GLY A 99 -15.02 6.21 15.17
C GLY A 99 -15.28 5.52 13.83
N LYS A 100 -15.87 4.32 13.91
CA LYS A 100 -16.71 3.62 12.90
C LYS A 100 -16.10 3.35 11.52
N GLY A 101 -15.90 2.06 11.27
CA GLY A 101 -15.35 1.54 10.03
C GLY A 101 -16.24 1.73 8.79
N MET A 102 -15.66 2.34 7.74
CA MET A 102 -16.16 2.31 6.35
C MET A 102 -15.50 1.21 5.50
N PRO A 103 -16.20 0.55 4.56
CA PRO A 103 -15.75 -0.69 3.93
C PRO A 103 -14.37 -0.61 3.23
N ASN A 104 -13.65 -1.72 3.22
CA ASN A 104 -12.37 -1.87 2.53
C ASN A 104 -12.55 -1.59 1.02
N ASN A 105 -11.76 -0.67 0.46
CA ASN A 105 -11.65 -0.56 -0.99
C ASN A 105 -10.76 -1.70 -1.50
N MET A 106 -11.39 -2.72 -2.07
CA MET A 106 -10.73 -3.86 -2.68
C MET A 106 -10.59 -3.59 -4.18
N VAL A 107 -9.35 -3.45 -4.64
CA VAL A 107 -9.04 -3.37 -6.07
C VAL A 107 -8.86 -4.80 -6.56
N ARG A 108 -9.70 -5.22 -7.52
CA ARG A 108 -9.45 -6.43 -8.31
C ARG A 108 -8.50 -6.04 -9.44
N LEU A 109 -7.37 -6.74 -9.49
CA LEU A 109 -6.35 -6.58 -10.53
C LEU A 109 -6.81 -7.24 -11.84
#